data_AF-A0A212FN79-F1
#
_entry.id   AF-A0A212FN79-F1
#
_cell.length_a   1.000
_cell.length_b   1.000
_cell.length_c   1.000
_cell.angle_alpha   90.00
_cell.angle_beta   90.00
_cell.angle_gamma   90.00
#
_symmetry.space_group_name_H-M   'P 1'
#
loop_
_entity.id
_entity.type
_entity.pdbx_description
1 polymer ?
#
loop_
_entity_poly.entity_id
_entity_poly.type
_entity_poly.pdbx_seq_one_letter_code
_entity_poly.pdbx_strand_id
1 'polypeptide(L)'
;MIFSIIGSVENMIKNKLIYPGARGYINDYNPNVDPTVLDEHATAAFRHFHTLIRGYLQLVTEDRHLAGIVRLSDWFNRPLLLEIENAFDDLTRGLTYQPQGFSDRFFDSEITQYLFK
;
A
#
# COMPACT_ATOMS: atom_id res chain seq x y z
N MET A 1 -13.08 17.85 -10.09
CA MET A 1 -14.29 18.28 -9.33
C MET A 1 -14.47 17.55 -8.00
N ILE A 2 -13.85 16.37 -7.77
CA ILE A 2 -13.93 15.64 -6.48
C ILE A 2 -12.94 16.21 -5.42
N PHE A 3 -11.76 16.67 -5.84
CA PHE A 3 -10.74 17.21 -4.92
C PHE A 3 -11.13 18.53 -4.21
N SER A 4 -12.05 19.32 -4.76
CA SER A 4 -12.46 20.60 -4.14
C SER A 4 -13.50 20.44 -3.03
N ILE A 5 -14.17 19.29 -2.93
CA ILE A 5 -15.21 19.05 -1.92
C ILE A 5 -14.56 18.68 -0.58
N ILE A 6 -13.45 17.93 -0.58
CA ILE A 6 -12.73 17.54 0.64
C ILE A 6 -11.84 18.68 1.17
N GLY A 7 -11.36 19.56 0.29
CA GLY A 7 -10.26 20.48 0.60
C GLY A 7 -10.59 21.74 1.41
N SER A 8 -11.86 22.11 1.63
CA SER A 8 -12.15 23.32 2.43
C SER A 8 -12.09 23.02 3.93
N VAL A 9 -11.41 23.89 4.68
CA VAL A 9 -11.32 23.81 6.15
C VAL A 9 -12.72 23.73 6.77
N GLU A 10 -13.69 24.48 6.25
CA GLU A 10 -15.08 24.44 6.69
C GLU A 10 -15.70 23.04 6.54
N ASN A 11 -15.49 22.38 5.40
CA ASN A 11 -16.02 21.04 5.18
C ASN A 11 -15.31 19.99 6.05
N MET A 12 -14.00 20.17 6.28
CA MET A 12 -13.24 19.31 7.19
C MET A 12 -13.73 19.46 8.64
N ILE A 13 -14.07 20.68 9.09
CA ILE A 13 -14.66 20.92 10.42
C ILE A 13 -16.07 20.30 10.49
N LYS A 14 -16.91 20.56 9.49
CA LYS A 14 -18.29 20.05 9.43
C LYS A 14 -18.35 18.53 9.51
N ASN A 15 -17.48 17.84 8.78
CA ASN A 15 -17.42 16.38 8.77
C ASN A 15 -16.48 15.80 9.83
N LYS A 16 -16.05 16.61 10.80
CA LYS A 16 -15.22 16.17 11.93
C LYS A 16 -13.89 15.53 11.52
N LEU A 17 -13.34 15.93 10.38
CA LEU A 17 -11.98 15.53 9.94
C LEU A 17 -10.90 16.31 10.68
N ILE A 18 -11.20 17.53 11.14
CA ILE A 18 -10.31 18.37 11.96
C ILE A 18 -11.08 19.03 13.10
N TYR A 19 -10.39 19.29 14.20
CA TYR A 19 -10.94 19.89 15.42
C TYR A 19 -10.13 21.14 15.80
N PRO A 20 -10.56 22.34 15.37
CA PRO A 20 -9.86 23.58 15.69
C PRO A 20 -9.71 23.78 17.21
N GLY A 21 -8.50 24.12 17.66
CA GLY A 21 -8.23 24.34 19.08
C GLY A 21 -8.00 23.06 19.90
N ALA A 22 -8.04 21.88 19.28
CA ALA A 22 -7.59 20.65 19.92
C ALA A 22 -6.11 20.76 20.32
N ARG A 23 -5.81 20.48 21.60
CA ARG A 23 -4.43 20.48 22.13
C ARG A 23 -3.91 19.06 22.42
N GLY A 24 -4.65 18.05 21.98
CA GLY A 24 -4.36 16.64 22.25
C GLY A 24 -5.36 15.72 21.54
N TYR A 25 -5.39 14.47 21.96
CA TYR A 25 -6.31 13.45 21.45
C TYR A 25 -7.77 13.90 21.52
N ILE A 26 -8.53 13.62 20.46
CA ILE A 26 -9.98 13.82 20.40
C ILE A 26 -10.63 12.44 20.47
N ASN A 27 -11.52 12.25 21.45
CA ASN A 27 -12.37 11.07 21.51
C ASN A 27 -13.69 11.34 20.79
N ASP A 28 -13.76 11.02 19.50
CA ASP A 28 -14.93 11.18 18.64
C ASP A 28 -15.68 9.86 18.39
N TYR A 29 -15.37 8.83 19.19
CA TYR A 29 -16.02 7.53 19.12
C TYR A 29 -17.55 7.66 19.16
N ASN A 30 -18.20 7.04 18.18
CA ASN A 30 -19.64 6.97 18.10
C ASN A 30 -20.08 5.49 18.14
N PRO A 31 -20.69 5.02 19.25
CA PRO A 31 -21.11 3.63 19.38
C PRO A 31 -22.22 3.22 18.40
N ASN A 32 -22.83 4.18 17.70
CA ASN A 32 -23.88 3.92 16.71
C ASN A 32 -23.33 3.73 15.28
N VAL A 33 -22.01 3.86 15.07
CA VAL A 33 -21.38 3.56 13.78
C VAL A 33 -21.26 2.05 13.64
N ASP A 34 -21.71 1.52 12.51
CA ASP A 34 -21.44 0.14 12.12
C ASP A 34 -20.01 0.03 11.54
N PRO A 35 -19.09 -0.69 12.20
CA PRO A 35 -17.71 -0.85 11.73
C PRO A 35 -17.55 -1.99 10.70
N THR A 36 -18.65 -2.59 10.25
CA THR A 36 -18.61 -3.71 9.29
C THR A 36 -17.98 -3.31 7.97
N VAL A 37 -17.11 -4.16 7.43
CA VAL A 37 -16.51 -3.96 6.11
C VAL A 37 -17.56 -4.18 5.03
N LEU A 38 -17.73 -3.19 4.16
CA LEU A 38 -18.62 -3.29 3.00
C LEU A 38 -18.08 -4.30 1.98
N ASP A 39 -18.97 -5.08 1.36
CA ASP A 39 -18.57 -6.08 0.36
C ASP A 39 -17.86 -5.44 -0.85
N GLU A 40 -18.37 -4.31 -1.35
CA GLU A 40 -17.72 -3.54 -2.41
C GLU A 40 -16.30 -3.07 -2.06
N HIS A 41 -16.02 -2.82 -0.78
CA HIS A 41 -14.68 -2.46 -0.32
C HIS A 41 -13.71 -3.63 -0.46
N ALA A 42 -14.09 -4.81 0.06
CA ALA A 42 -13.25 -6.01 0.03
C ALA A 42 -13.13 -6.65 -1.38
N THR A 43 -14.17 -6.53 -2.19
CA THR A 43 -14.29 -7.23 -3.47
C THR A 43 -13.79 -6.39 -4.65
N ALA A 44 -13.95 -5.06 -4.62
CA ALA A 44 -13.60 -4.19 -5.74
C ALA A 44 -12.66 -3.05 -5.33
N ALA A 45 -13.10 -2.14 -4.47
CA ALA A 45 -12.41 -0.87 -4.25
C ALA A 45 -10.99 -1.06 -3.72
N PHE A 46 -10.81 -1.92 -2.71
CA PHE A 46 -9.49 -2.16 -2.12
C PHE A 46 -8.57 -2.98 -3.04
N ARG A 47 -9.14 -3.77 -3.96
CA ARG A 47 -8.37 -4.52 -4.95
C ARG A 47 -7.80 -3.65 -6.07
N HIS A 48 -8.18 -2.37 -6.15
CA HIS A 48 -7.52 -1.38 -7.02
C HIS A 48 -5.99 -1.37 -6.81
N PHE A 49 -5.54 -1.60 -5.57
CA PHE A 49 -4.12 -1.65 -5.24
C PHE A 49 -3.33 -2.78 -5.94
N HIS A 50 -3.99 -3.79 -6.50
CA HIS A 50 -3.33 -4.79 -7.34
C HIS A 50 -2.75 -4.21 -8.64
N THR A 51 -3.24 -3.05 -9.10
CA THR A 51 -2.65 -2.32 -10.26
C THR A 51 -1.29 -1.70 -9.92
N LEU A 52 -1.04 -1.42 -8.63
CA LEU A 52 0.20 -0.83 -8.15
C LEU A 52 1.31 -1.85 -7.95
N ILE A 53 1.02 -3.15 -8.03
CA ILE A 53 2.02 -4.19 -7.81
C ILE A 53 2.96 -4.22 -9.02
N ARG A 54 4.26 -4.09 -8.74
CA ARG A 54 5.32 -4.33 -9.73
C ARG A 54 5.68 -5.81 -9.68
N GLY A 55 5.95 -6.41 -10.83
CA GLY A 55 6.33 -7.82 -10.96
C GLY A 55 7.66 -8.21 -10.32
N TYR A 56 8.35 -7.27 -9.69
CA TYR A 56 9.64 -7.51 -9.06
C TYR A 56 9.82 -6.63 -7.82
N LEU A 57 10.72 -7.06 -6.95
CA LEU A 57 11.18 -6.32 -5.79
C LEU A 57 12.69 -6.13 -5.88
N GLN A 58 13.16 -4.93 -5.57
CA GLN A 58 14.58 -4.61 -5.49
C GLN A 58 15.15 -4.98 -4.12
N LEU A 59 16.36 -5.52 -4.13
CA LEU A 59 17.22 -5.65 -2.95
C LEU A 59 18.18 -4.46 -2.98
N VAL A 60 18.10 -3.60 -1.97
CA VAL A 60 18.87 -2.36 -1.89
C VAL A 60 19.78 -2.39 -0.66
N THR A 61 21.08 -2.30 -0.89
CA THR A 61 22.10 -2.32 0.15
C THR A 61 22.02 -1.10 1.06
N GLU A 62 22.76 -1.14 2.18
CA GLU A 62 22.80 -0.04 3.14
C GLU A 62 23.26 1.28 2.49
N ASP A 63 24.27 1.23 1.62
CA ASP A 63 24.81 2.34 0.85
C ASP A 63 23.96 2.73 -0.38
N ARG A 64 22.73 2.21 -0.47
CA ARG A 64 21.72 2.55 -1.50
C ARG A 64 22.08 2.10 -2.90
N HIS A 65 22.89 1.05 -3.03
CA HIS A 65 23.11 0.39 -4.30
C HIS A 65 22.09 -0.73 -4.52
N LEU A 66 21.79 -0.99 -5.80
CA LEU A 66 20.97 -2.12 -6.19
C LEU A 66 21.81 -3.40 -6.09
N ALA A 67 21.57 -4.22 -5.07
CA ALA A 67 22.21 -5.54 -4.92
C ALA A 67 21.59 -6.59 -5.83
N GLY A 68 20.28 -6.50 -6.08
CA GLY A 68 19.59 -7.49 -6.88
C GLY A 68 18.13 -7.18 -7.13
N ILE A 69 17.50 -8.01 -7.95
CA ILE A 69 16.07 -7.95 -8.25
C ILE A 69 15.53 -9.36 -8.12
N VAL A 70 14.41 -9.49 -7.41
CA VAL A 70 13.67 -10.73 -7.31
C VAL A 70 12.33 -10.59 -8.02
N ARG A 71 11.96 -11.58 -8.83
CA ARG A 71 10.68 -11.61 -9.52
C ARG A 71 9.61 -12.19 -8.59
N LEU A 72 8.43 -11.59 -8.56
CA LEU A 72 7.37 -11.98 -7.61
C LEU A 72 6.96 -13.45 -7.76
N SER A 73 6.74 -13.94 -8.99
CA SER A 73 6.30 -15.33 -9.21
C SER A 73 7.24 -16.36 -8.60
N ASP A 74 8.53 -16.05 -8.53
CA ASP A 74 9.54 -17.00 -8.10
C ASP A 74 9.54 -17.20 -6.57
N TRP A 75 8.89 -16.29 -5.83
CA TRP A 75 8.95 -16.20 -4.36
C TRP A 75 7.60 -16.21 -3.65
N PHE A 76 6.47 -16.24 -4.36
CA PHE A 76 5.18 -16.46 -3.70
C PHE A 76 5.20 -17.76 -2.90
N ASN A 77 4.83 -17.67 -1.62
CA ASN A 77 4.82 -18.79 -0.66
C ASN A 77 6.19 -19.50 -0.50
N ARG A 78 7.30 -18.82 -0.79
CA ARG A 78 8.67 -19.37 -0.65
C ARG A 78 9.52 -18.44 0.22
N PRO A 79 9.60 -18.66 1.55
CA PRO A 79 10.26 -17.74 2.47
C PRO A 79 11.80 -17.80 2.42
N LEU A 80 12.39 -18.77 1.69
CA LEU A 80 13.84 -18.98 1.62
C LEU A 80 14.63 -17.72 1.22
N LEU A 81 14.03 -16.79 0.47
CA LEU A 81 14.66 -15.51 0.15
C LEU A 81 15.09 -14.76 1.41
N LEU A 82 14.26 -14.80 2.46
CA LEU A 82 14.50 -14.06 3.69
C LEU A 82 15.63 -14.68 4.54
N GLU A 83 16.00 -15.93 4.26
CA GLU A 83 17.09 -16.63 4.93
C GLU A 83 18.44 -16.36 4.26
N ILE A 84 18.44 -15.80 3.05
CA ILE A 84 19.67 -15.36 2.38
C ILE A 84 20.24 -14.17 3.16
N GLU A 85 21.54 -14.21 3.43
CA GLU A 85 22.24 -13.16 4.15
C GLU A 85 21.92 -11.77 3.57
N ASN A 86 21.58 -10.83 4.46
CA ASN A 86 21.18 -9.44 4.17
C ASN A 86 19.89 -9.25 3.34
N ALA A 87 19.28 -10.30 2.78
CA ALA A 87 18.13 -10.16 1.89
C ALA A 87 16.91 -9.53 2.56
N PHE A 88 16.66 -9.81 3.84
CA PHE A 88 15.56 -9.18 4.59
C PHE A 88 15.73 -7.66 4.71
N ASP A 89 16.92 -7.22 5.11
CA ASP A 89 17.24 -5.79 5.26
C ASP A 89 17.25 -5.10 3.90
N ASP A 90 17.84 -5.74 2.89
CA ASP A 90 17.91 -5.21 1.53
C ASP A 90 16.52 -5.09 0.90
N LEU A 91 15.64 -6.06 1.15
CA LEU A 91 14.24 -6.01 0.71
C LEU A 91 13.48 -4.91 1.42
N THR A 92 13.68 -4.74 2.74
CA THR A 92 13.04 -3.66 3.51
C THR A 92 13.43 -2.28 2.97
N ARG A 93 14.71 -2.07 2.67
CA ARG A 93 15.17 -0.83 2.00
C ARG A 93 14.55 -0.70 0.61
N GLY A 94 14.53 -1.79 -0.16
CA GLY A 94 13.87 -1.88 -1.45
C GLY A 94 12.40 -1.44 -1.43
N LEU A 95 11.62 -1.88 -0.44
CA LEU A 95 10.21 -1.51 -0.28
C LEU A 95 10.00 -0.01 0.00
N THR A 96 10.99 0.67 0.56
CA THR A 96 10.93 2.13 0.80
C THR A 96 11.51 2.96 -0.35
N TYR A 97 12.33 2.35 -1.21
CA TYR A 97 13.04 3.02 -2.30
C TYR A 97 12.40 2.80 -3.67
N GLN A 98 11.90 1.59 -3.93
CA GLN A 98 11.30 1.21 -5.21
C GLN A 98 9.95 1.93 -5.41
N PRO A 99 9.74 2.62 -6.54
CA PRO A 99 8.43 3.14 -6.88
C PRO A 99 7.42 2.02 -7.11
N GLN A 100 6.20 2.22 -6.60
CA GLN A 100 5.05 1.40 -6.96
C GLN A 100 4.69 1.49 -8.46
N GLY A 101 3.82 0.60 -8.92
CA GLY A 101 3.19 0.67 -10.23
C GLY A 101 2.26 1.88 -10.39
N PHE A 102 1.79 2.07 -11.62
CA PHE A 102 0.84 3.13 -11.92
C PHE A 102 -0.54 2.78 -11.39
N SER A 103 -1.22 3.78 -10.82
CA SER A 103 -2.64 3.69 -10.49
C SER A 103 -3.46 3.84 -11.77
N ASP A 104 -3.54 2.77 -12.56
CA ASP A 104 -4.26 2.76 -13.82
C ASP A 104 -5.10 1.48 -14.01
N ARG A 105 -5.40 1.12 -15.26
CA ARG A 105 -6.29 0.00 -15.61
C ARG A 105 -5.53 -1.29 -15.89
N PHE A 106 -4.20 -1.24 -15.87
CA PHE A 106 -3.32 -2.32 -16.26
C PHE A 106 -2.79 -3.05 -15.02
N PHE A 107 -2.51 -4.33 -15.20
CA PHE A 107 -1.95 -5.19 -14.16
C PHE A 107 -0.65 -5.79 -14.68
N ASP A 108 0.30 -5.98 -13.77
CA ASP A 108 1.54 -6.67 -14.09
C ASP A 108 1.24 -8.15 -14.47
N SER A 109 2.01 -8.70 -15.40
CA SER A 109 1.86 -10.09 -15.84
C SER A 109 2.19 -11.07 -14.70
N GLU A 110 2.98 -10.67 -13.71
CA GLU A 110 3.22 -11.47 -12.51
C GLU A 110 1.96 -11.74 -11.70
N ILE A 111 0.98 -10.84 -11.75
CA ILE A 111 -0.29 -10.98 -11.02
C ILE A 111 -1.35 -11.68 -11.87
N THR A 112 -1.32 -11.50 -13.19
CA THR A 112 -2.36 -12.01 -14.08
C THR A 112 -2.04 -13.36 -14.73
N GLN A 113 -0.75 -13.66 -14.98
CA GLN A 113 -0.32 -14.85 -15.72
C GLN A 113 0.59 -15.77 -14.91
N TYR A 114 1.30 -15.24 -13.93
CA TYR A 114 2.33 -16.00 -13.19
C TYR A 114 2.09 -16.07 -11.68
N LEU A 115 0.87 -15.76 -11.23
CA LEU A 115 0.51 -15.86 -9.84
C LEU A 115 0.63 -17.32 -9.37
N PHE A 116 1.52 -17.58 -8.41
CA PHE A 116 1.84 -18.91 -7.88
C PHE A 116 2.42 -19.92 -8.88
N LYS A 117 3.13 -19.46 -9.92
CA LYS A 117 3.83 -20.33 -10.87
C LYS A 117 5.00 -21.12 -10.25
#